data_AF-A0A928TYH1-F1
#
_entry.id   AF-A0A928TYH1-F1
#
_cell.length_a   1.000
_cell.length_b   1.000
_cell.length_c   1.000
_cell.angle_alpha   90.00
_cell.angle_beta   90.00
_cell.angle_gamma   90.00
#
_symmetry.space_group_name_H-M   'P 1'
#
loop_
_entity.id
_entity.type
_entity.pdbx_description
1 polymer ?
#
loop_
_entity_poly.entity_id
_entity_poly.type
_entity_poly.pdbx_seq_one_letter_code
_entity_poly.pdbx_strand_id
1 'polypeptide(L)'
;MSLELSPEEQEEWLTQINTWAGDLGDMELAITAVTQGWDYPPLVAVLQGHITDKGVWEGEAPDYADQLAGARLRILGRQERFQEYLYLAEAEGEHYLYVTMLAQLEQIPKALAEARQLLTSPNEFFGLAQVLAGQGQMEAALEIGEFGLGVAEPGHTAVTIDQSGLPVASGGSKRELAIWLRDQAEQAGRPSLALEAAKVAFHHGGILANYQAVERLAGDDWPLIKLELLPTLVKGGFGVEVIDIYLYEGMLAEAIKKIDAGGCFYYGHDLAKVIAATREKYPDWGIHKYRQLAERIMDGGKRRIMTRPCPICARLVTFMPNTTGWTNGLPI
;
A
#
# COMPACT_ATOMS: atom_id res chain seq x y z
N MET A 1 -0.24 -23.53 -20.80
CA MET A 1 -0.45 -24.84 -21.43
C MET A 1 0.58 -25.81 -20.86
N SER A 2 0.19 -27.02 -20.46
CA SER A 2 1.08 -27.99 -19.78
C SER A 2 1.53 -29.15 -20.69
N LEU A 3 1.38 -29.01 -22.00
CA LEU A 3 1.66 -30.04 -23.00
C LEU A 3 2.77 -29.53 -23.93
N GLU A 4 3.74 -30.40 -24.23
CA GLU A 4 4.66 -30.21 -25.35
C GLU A 4 3.82 -30.22 -26.63
N LEU A 5 3.92 -29.15 -27.43
CA LEU A 5 3.25 -29.07 -28.72
C LEU A 5 4.09 -29.80 -29.76
N SER A 6 3.45 -30.61 -30.58
CA SER A 6 4.08 -31.08 -31.82
C SER A 6 4.30 -29.91 -32.79
N PRO A 7 5.22 -30.04 -33.76
CA PRO A 7 5.43 -28.99 -34.76
C PRO A 7 4.17 -28.62 -35.55
N GLU A 8 3.29 -29.59 -35.80
CA GLU A 8 2.01 -29.38 -36.49
C GLU A 8 1.05 -28.55 -35.62
N GLU A 9 0.90 -28.90 -34.34
CA GLU A 9 0.09 -28.12 -33.40
C GLU A 9 0.65 -26.71 -33.16
N GLN A 10 1.98 -26.56 -33.17
CA GLN A 10 2.65 -25.27 -33.07
C GLN A 10 2.27 -24.37 -34.25
N GLU A 11 2.28 -24.89 -35.48
CA GLU A 11 1.89 -24.16 -36.69
C GLU A 11 0.39 -23.79 -36.68
N GLU A 12 -0.47 -24.69 -36.22
CA GLU A 12 -1.91 -24.41 -36.03
C GLU A 12 -2.15 -23.28 -35.03
N TRP A 13 -1.51 -23.33 -33.85
CA TRP A 13 -1.63 -22.29 -32.83
C TRP A 13 -1.06 -20.95 -33.31
N LEU A 14 0.08 -20.95 -34.01
CA LEU A 14 0.63 -19.72 -34.58
C LEU A 14 -0.32 -19.10 -35.62
N THR A 15 -0.94 -19.92 -36.47
CA THR A 15 -1.94 -19.44 -37.44
C THR A 15 -3.12 -18.79 -36.73
N GLN A 16 -3.62 -19.42 -35.66
CA GLN A 16 -4.73 -18.90 -34.88
C GLN A 16 -4.38 -17.60 -34.13
N ILE A 17 -3.21 -17.55 -33.48
CA ILE A 17 -2.74 -16.37 -32.75
C ILE A 17 -2.50 -15.20 -33.70
N ASN A 18 -1.92 -15.44 -34.88
CA ASN A 18 -1.74 -14.39 -35.89
C ASN A 18 -3.09 -13.84 -36.40
N THR A 19 -4.11 -14.70 -36.51
CA THR A 19 -5.47 -14.25 -36.83
C THR A 19 -5.99 -13.33 -35.73
N TRP A 20 -5.87 -13.73 -34.46
CA TRP A 20 -6.28 -12.88 -33.33
C TRP A 20 -5.46 -11.61 -33.20
N ALA A 21 -4.18 -11.62 -33.53
CA ALA A 21 -3.33 -10.44 -33.50
C ALA A 21 -3.82 -9.38 -34.51
N GLY A 22 -4.29 -9.81 -35.67
CA GLY A 22 -4.91 -8.95 -36.67
C GLY A 22 -6.20 -8.28 -36.18
N ASP A 23 -6.97 -8.96 -35.33
CA ASP A 23 -8.29 -8.52 -34.86
C ASP A 23 -8.24 -7.74 -33.52
N LEU A 24 -7.35 -8.13 -32.61
CA LEU A 24 -7.32 -7.69 -31.22
C LEU A 24 -6.08 -6.85 -30.85
N GLY A 25 -5.07 -6.80 -31.71
CA GLY A 25 -3.82 -6.07 -31.48
C GLY A 25 -2.65 -6.96 -31.07
N ASP A 26 -1.67 -6.38 -30.38
CA ASP A 26 -0.39 -7.02 -30.06
C ASP A 26 -0.54 -8.34 -29.26
N MET A 27 0.10 -9.40 -29.77
CA MET A 27 0.13 -10.75 -29.21
C MET A 27 1.56 -11.33 -29.18
N GLU A 28 2.60 -10.47 -29.21
CA GLU A 28 4.00 -10.90 -29.31
C GLU A 28 4.42 -11.89 -28.23
N LEU A 29 3.96 -11.72 -26.99
CA LEU A 29 4.20 -12.68 -25.91
C LEU A 29 3.70 -14.09 -26.28
N ALA A 30 2.47 -14.18 -26.81
CA ALA A 30 1.84 -15.45 -27.14
C ALA A 30 2.52 -16.12 -28.34
N ILE A 31 2.89 -15.32 -29.35
CA ILE A 31 3.68 -15.79 -30.50
C ILE A 31 5.02 -16.34 -30.00
N THR A 32 5.78 -15.55 -29.22
CA THR A 32 7.08 -15.97 -28.68
C THR A 32 6.96 -17.22 -27.80
N ALA A 33 5.92 -17.33 -26.97
CA ALA A 33 5.69 -18.52 -26.14
C ALA A 33 5.49 -19.79 -26.98
N VAL A 34 4.73 -19.71 -28.07
CA VAL A 34 4.49 -20.84 -28.97
C VAL A 34 5.71 -21.12 -29.85
N THR A 35 6.38 -20.10 -30.38
CA THR A 35 7.57 -20.25 -31.24
C THR A 35 8.76 -20.84 -30.49
N GLN A 36 9.03 -20.36 -29.27
CA GLN A 36 10.10 -20.91 -28.45
C GLN A 36 9.73 -22.29 -27.90
N GLY A 37 8.48 -22.47 -27.45
CA GLY A 37 8.08 -23.70 -26.78
C GLY A 37 8.85 -23.95 -25.48
N TRP A 38 8.89 -25.22 -25.08
CA TRP A 38 9.67 -25.71 -23.92
C TRP A 38 11.03 -26.29 -24.31
N ASP A 39 11.23 -26.57 -25.60
CA ASP A 39 12.44 -27.11 -26.21
C ASP A 39 13.42 -26.03 -26.69
N TYR A 40 13.07 -24.75 -26.52
CA TYR A 40 13.96 -23.62 -26.82
C TYR A 40 15.33 -23.80 -26.14
N PRO A 41 16.44 -23.88 -26.89
CA PRO A 41 17.73 -24.28 -26.32
C PRO A 41 18.22 -23.43 -25.13
N PRO A 42 18.10 -22.08 -25.14
CA PRO A 42 18.44 -21.27 -23.97
C PRO A 42 17.58 -21.57 -22.74
N LEU A 43 16.28 -21.79 -22.93
CA LEU A 43 15.39 -22.19 -21.84
C LEU A 43 15.80 -23.55 -21.27
N VAL A 44 16.02 -24.55 -22.14
CA VAL A 44 16.45 -25.89 -21.71
C VAL A 44 17.76 -25.84 -20.94
N ALA A 45 18.72 -25.02 -21.38
CA ALA A 45 19.99 -24.83 -20.68
C ALA A 45 19.78 -24.30 -19.25
N VAL A 46 18.93 -23.28 -19.09
CA VAL A 46 18.56 -22.71 -17.78
C VAL A 46 17.85 -23.75 -16.91
N LEU A 47 16.87 -24.49 -17.45
CA LEU A 47 16.16 -25.54 -16.69
C LEU A 47 17.10 -26.68 -16.23
N GLN A 48 18.24 -26.87 -16.90
CA GLN A 48 19.30 -27.79 -16.49
C GLN A 48 20.33 -27.17 -15.51
N GLY A 49 20.15 -25.90 -15.13
CA GLY A 49 21.00 -25.18 -14.18
C GLY A 49 22.14 -24.36 -14.80
N HIS A 50 22.16 -24.19 -16.13
CA HIS A 50 23.14 -23.34 -16.80
C HIS A 50 22.63 -21.90 -16.86
N ILE A 51 22.79 -21.17 -15.76
CA ILE A 51 22.35 -19.78 -15.63
C ILE A 51 23.36 -18.84 -16.31
N THR A 52 22.85 -17.86 -17.05
CA THR A 52 23.66 -16.83 -17.72
C THR A 52 23.12 -15.44 -17.41
N ASP A 53 23.95 -14.41 -17.58
CA ASP A 53 23.55 -13.00 -17.37
C ASP A 53 22.44 -12.52 -18.35
N LYS A 54 22.11 -13.33 -19.37
CA LYS A 54 21.04 -13.05 -20.33
C LYS A 54 19.75 -13.81 -20.05
N GLY A 55 19.69 -14.56 -18.95
CA GLY A 55 18.55 -15.42 -18.63
C GLY A 55 18.30 -16.46 -19.71
N VAL A 56 17.05 -16.59 -20.16
CA VAL A 56 16.59 -17.50 -21.21
C VAL A 56 16.68 -16.89 -22.61
N TRP A 57 17.41 -15.78 -22.80
CA TRP A 57 17.43 -15.03 -24.06
C TRP A 57 18.81 -15.07 -24.73
N GLU A 58 18.85 -15.22 -26.06
CA GLU A 58 20.10 -15.14 -26.84
C GLU A 58 20.61 -13.69 -26.97
N GLY A 59 19.66 -12.75 -27.01
CA GLY A 59 19.87 -11.31 -27.20
C GLY A 59 19.32 -10.47 -26.06
N GLU A 60 18.96 -9.22 -26.37
CA GLU A 60 18.25 -8.34 -25.44
C GLU A 60 16.87 -8.92 -25.14
N ALA A 61 16.51 -8.97 -23.85
CA ALA A 61 15.23 -9.46 -23.42
C ALA A 61 14.11 -8.50 -23.87
N PRO A 62 12.99 -9.01 -24.42
CA PRO A 62 11.86 -8.16 -24.80
C PRO A 62 11.15 -7.58 -23.58
N ASP A 63 10.39 -6.50 -23.77
CA ASP A 63 9.65 -5.81 -22.70
C ASP A 63 8.61 -6.71 -21.97
N TYR A 64 8.21 -7.82 -22.61
CA TYR A 64 7.30 -8.82 -22.05
C TYR A 64 8.01 -10.03 -21.40
N ALA A 65 9.34 -10.00 -21.27
CA ALA A 65 10.13 -11.13 -20.76
C ALA A 65 9.63 -11.60 -19.38
N ASP A 66 9.46 -10.69 -18.42
CA ASP A 66 8.96 -10.97 -17.07
C ASP A 66 7.58 -11.67 -17.10
N GLN A 67 6.70 -11.23 -18.00
CA GLN A 67 5.36 -11.81 -18.14
C GLN A 67 5.43 -13.26 -18.64
N LEU A 68 6.34 -13.53 -19.58
CA LEU A 68 6.59 -14.87 -20.10
C LEU A 68 7.26 -15.78 -19.06
N ALA A 69 8.28 -15.26 -18.35
CA ALA A 69 8.94 -15.95 -17.25
C ALA A 69 7.92 -16.34 -16.17
N GLY A 70 7.10 -15.40 -15.73
CA GLY A 70 6.02 -15.64 -14.77
C GLY A 70 5.01 -16.68 -15.25
N ALA A 71 4.67 -16.71 -16.54
CA ALA A 71 3.80 -17.74 -17.11
C ALA A 71 4.44 -19.15 -17.06
N ARG A 72 5.72 -19.25 -17.42
CA ARG A 72 6.49 -20.51 -17.38
C ARG A 72 6.66 -21.00 -15.94
N LEU A 73 7.02 -20.12 -15.00
CA LEU A 73 7.13 -20.43 -13.58
C LEU A 73 5.81 -20.98 -13.00
N ARG A 74 4.66 -20.38 -13.33
CA ARG A 74 3.35 -20.90 -12.91
C ARG A 74 3.09 -22.32 -13.43
N ILE A 75 3.54 -22.65 -14.63
CA ILE A 75 3.39 -24.00 -15.20
C ILE A 75 4.31 -24.98 -14.47
N LEU A 76 5.59 -24.64 -14.29
CA LEU A 76 6.55 -25.47 -13.55
C LEU A 76 6.08 -25.76 -12.12
N GLY A 77 5.56 -24.74 -11.43
CA GLY A 77 5.01 -24.89 -10.08
C GLY A 77 3.81 -25.83 -10.02
N ARG A 78 2.90 -25.78 -11.00
CA ARG A 78 1.76 -26.72 -11.10
C ARG A 78 2.18 -28.15 -11.42
N GLN A 79 3.32 -28.33 -12.10
CA GLN A 79 3.89 -29.63 -12.43
C GLN A 79 4.82 -30.16 -11.34
N GLU A 80 4.97 -29.45 -10.21
CA GLU A 80 5.89 -29.79 -9.12
C GLU A 80 7.36 -29.90 -9.57
N ARG A 81 7.72 -29.26 -10.70
CA ARG A 81 9.09 -29.18 -11.23
C ARG A 81 9.88 -28.07 -10.52
N PHE A 82 9.99 -28.19 -9.20
CA PHE A 82 10.45 -27.09 -8.35
C PHE A 82 11.93 -26.72 -8.54
N GLN A 83 12.79 -27.69 -8.87
CA GLN A 83 14.21 -27.37 -9.11
C GLN A 83 14.38 -26.51 -10.37
N GLU A 84 13.64 -26.85 -11.42
CA GLU A 84 13.66 -26.09 -12.67
C GLU A 84 12.99 -24.73 -12.51
N TYR A 85 11.95 -24.65 -11.67
CA TYR A 85 11.36 -23.38 -11.25
C TYR A 85 12.41 -22.47 -10.62
N LEU A 86 13.21 -22.99 -9.69
CA LEU A 86 14.23 -22.21 -9.00
C LEU A 86 15.29 -21.70 -9.99
N TYR A 87 15.76 -22.54 -10.91
CA TYR A 87 16.73 -22.11 -11.91
C TYR A 87 16.18 -21.05 -12.86
N LEU A 88 14.93 -21.21 -13.32
CA LEU A 88 14.29 -20.22 -14.18
C LEU A 88 14.08 -18.89 -13.44
N ALA A 89 13.61 -18.94 -12.20
CA ALA A 89 13.38 -17.72 -11.42
C ALA A 89 14.69 -16.98 -11.11
N GLU A 90 15.77 -17.71 -10.86
CA GLU A 90 17.09 -17.13 -10.65
C GLU A 90 17.65 -16.51 -11.94
N ALA A 91 17.53 -17.21 -13.08
CA ALA A 91 18.06 -16.74 -14.36
C ALA A 91 17.33 -15.50 -14.91
N GLU A 92 16.01 -15.42 -14.72
CA GLU A 92 15.20 -14.27 -15.18
C GLU A 92 15.18 -13.12 -14.14
N GLY A 93 15.88 -13.25 -13.01
CA GLY A 93 15.89 -12.20 -11.98
C GLY A 93 14.58 -12.07 -11.19
N GLU A 94 13.72 -13.09 -11.23
CA GLU A 94 12.45 -13.18 -10.50
C GLU A 94 12.68 -13.51 -9.01
N HIS A 95 13.44 -12.65 -8.33
CA HIS A 95 13.98 -12.89 -6.98
C HIS A 95 12.90 -13.15 -5.92
N TYR A 96 11.79 -12.40 -5.95
CA TYR A 96 10.67 -12.62 -5.02
C TYR A 96 10.06 -14.02 -5.18
N LEU A 97 9.86 -14.46 -6.42
CA LEU A 97 9.32 -15.80 -6.72
C LEU A 97 10.31 -16.90 -6.31
N TYR A 98 11.60 -16.68 -6.57
CA TYR A 98 12.67 -17.59 -6.16
C TYR A 98 12.71 -17.82 -4.64
N VAL A 99 12.79 -16.76 -3.84
CA VAL A 99 12.91 -16.90 -2.37
C VAL A 99 11.63 -17.41 -1.73
N THR A 100 10.47 -17.06 -2.29
CA THR A 100 9.18 -17.58 -1.84
C THR A 100 9.07 -19.08 -2.13
N MET A 101 9.56 -19.55 -3.28
CA MET A 101 9.61 -20.97 -3.58
C MET A 101 10.58 -21.72 -2.66
N LEU A 102 11.74 -21.15 -2.34
CA LEU A 102 12.64 -21.74 -1.33
C LEU A 102 11.94 -21.91 0.02
N ALA A 103 11.16 -20.92 0.45
CA ALA A 103 10.36 -21.02 1.68
C ALA A 103 9.28 -22.12 1.58
N GLN A 104 8.57 -22.23 0.46
CA GLN A 104 7.58 -23.29 0.20
C GLN A 104 8.18 -24.70 0.22
N LEU A 105 9.44 -24.85 -0.18
CA LEU A 105 10.17 -26.12 -0.11
C LEU A 105 10.82 -26.36 1.27
N GLU A 106 10.42 -25.61 2.30
CA GLU A 106 10.94 -25.66 3.67
C GLU A 106 12.45 -25.40 3.79
N GLN A 107 13.08 -24.78 2.76
CA GLN A 107 14.48 -24.37 2.79
C GLN A 107 14.63 -23.01 3.48
N ILE A 108 14.05 -22.87 4.68
CA ILE A 108 13.89 -21.60 5.40
C ILE A 108 15.21 -20.84 5.59
N PRO A 109 16.31 -21.47 6.06
CA PRO A 109 17.56 -20.74 6.26
C PRO A 109 18.13 -20.14 4.97
N LYS A 110 18.00 -20.86 3.85
CA LYS A 110 18.42 -20.38 2.54
C LYS A 110 17.50 -19.25 2.06
N ALA A 111 16.19 -19.44 2.16
CA ALA A 111 15.21 -18.41 1.78
C ALA A 111 15.47 -17.07 2.48
N LEU A 112 15.75 -17.09 3.80
CA LEU A 112 16.07 -15.88 4.56
C LEU A 112 17.39 -15.23 4.14
N ALA A 113 18.44 -16.03 3.92
CA ALA A 113 19.75 -15.52 3.51
C ALA A 113 19.71 -14.86 2.13
N GLU A 114 19.05 -15.51 1.17
CA GLU A 114 18.89 -15.01 -0.20
C GLU A 114 17.96 -13.79 -0.23
N ALA A 115 16.85 -13.82 0.51
CA ALA A 115 15.90 -12.71 0.54
C ALA A 115 16.55 -11.39 0.99
N ARG A 116 17.49 -11.43 1.94
CA ARG A 116 18.23 -10.25 2.41
C ARG A 116 19.18 -9.66 1.37
N GLN A 117 19.63 -10.47 0.41
CA GLN A 117 20.56 -10.05 -0.64
C GLN A 117 19.83 -9.60 -1.90
N LEU A 118 18.72 -10.29 -2.21
CA LEU A 118 18.04 -10.16 -3.50
C LEU A 118 16.81 -9.26 -3.46
N LEU A 119 16.06 -9.23 -2.34
CA LEU A 119 14.86 -8.39 -2.24
C LEU A 119 15.24 -6.95 -1.91
N THR A 120 14.52 -6.01 -2.52
CA THR A 120 14.89 -4.58 -2.47
C THR A 120 13.77 -3.69 -1.94
N SER A 121 12.56 -4.22 -1.79
CA SER A 121 11.39 -3.45 -1.36
C SER A 121 10.70 -4.03 -0.12
N PRO A 122 10.18 -3.18 0.78
CA PRO A 122 9.41 -3.64 1.94
C PRO A 122 8.20 -4.54 1.57
N ASN A 123 7.63 -4.35 0.37
CA ASN A 123 6.51 -5.16 -0.11
C ASN A 123 6.90 -6.62 -0.35
N GLU A 124 8.07 -6.87 -0.94
CA GLU A 124 8.56 -8.23 -1.18
C GLU A 124 8.85 -8.94 0.16
N PHE A 125 9.47 -8.24 1.10
CA PHE A 125 9.69 -8.77 2.45
C PHE A 125 8.36 -9.06 3.16
N PHE A 126 7.35 -8.21 2.98
CA PHE A 126 6.03 -8.45 3.55
C PHE A 126 5.35 -9.68 2.96
N GLY A 127 5.37 -9.83 1.63
CA GLY A 127 4.84 -11.03 0.97
C GLY A 127 5.52 -12.31 1.45
N LEU A 128 6.85 -12.31 1.58
CA LEU A 128 7.59 -13.45 2.10
C LEU A 128 7.26 -13.75 3.57
N ALA A 129 7.16 -12.71 4.40
CA ALA A 129 6.75 -12.87 5.80
C ALA A 129 5.36 -13.50 5.93
N GLN A 130 4.40 -13.11 5.09
CA GLN A 130 3.07 -13.71 5.06
C GLN A 130 3.09 -15.18 4.67
N VAL A 131 3.92 -15.55 3.68
CA VAL A 131 4.09 -16.95 3.27
C VAL A 131 4.66 -17.79 4.42
N LEU A 132 5.73 -17.33 5.06
CA LEU A 132 6.35 -18.02 6.20
C LEU A 132 5.39 -18.17 7.38
N ALA A 133 4.64 -17.11 7.72
CA ALA A 133 3.64 -17.16 8.78
C ALA A 133 2.50 -18.14 8.45
N GLY A 134 2.04 -18.18 7.19
CA GLY A 134 1.03 -19.15 6.72
C GLY A 134 1.49 -20.61 6.82
N GLN A 135 2.80 -20.85 6.80
CA GLN A 135 3.42 -22.18 6.99
C GLN A 135 3.72 -22.49 8.47
N GLY A 136 3.35 -21.60 9.40
CA GLY A 136 3.65 -21.75 10.83
C GLY A 136 5.08 -21.38 11.22
N GLN A 137 5.89 -20.85 10.30
CA GLN A 137 7.28 -20.42 10.54
C GLN A 137 7.33 -18.98 11.08
N MET A 138 6.67 -18.73 12.22
CA MET A 138 6.47 -17.38 12.74
C MET A 138 7.77 -16.64 13.07
N GLU A 139 8.76 -17.30 13.68
CA GLU A 139 10.04 -16.66 14.01
C GLU A 139 10.78 -16.19 12.74
N ALA A 140 10.79 -17.01 11.69
CA ALA A 140 11.38 -16.63 10.40
C ALA A 140 10.59 -15.48 9.74
N ALA A 141 9.26 -15.48 9.87
CA ALA A 141 8.40 -14.41 9.36
C ALA A 141 8.66 -13.07 10.08
N LEU A 142 8.85 -13.09 11.39
CA LEU A 142 9.21 -11.91 12.18
C LEU A 142 10.61 -11.41 11.81
N GLU A 143 11.59 -12.30 11.68
CA GLU A 143 12.97 -11.97 11.31
C GLU A 143 13.05 -11.29 9.94
N ILE A 144 12.35 -11.81 8.94
CA ILE A 144 12.36 -11.23 7.60
C ILE A 144 11.56 -9.92 7.53
N GLY A 145 10.46 -9.84 8.30
CA GLY A 145 9.67 -8.62 8.42
C GLY A 145 10.43 -7.49 9.10
N GLU A 146 11.19 -7.78 10.16
CA GLU A 146 12.10 -6.83 10.81
C GLU A 146 13.15 -6.31 9.84
N PHE A 147 13.78 -7.20 9.07
CA PHE A 147 14.74 -6.80 8.05
C PHE A 147 14.10 -5.89 7.00
N GLY A 148 12.93 -6.27 6.47
CA GLY A 148 12.18 -5.47 5.49
C GLY A 148 11.76 -4.08 6.00
N LEU A 149 11.54 -3.95 7.31
CA LEU A 149 11.25 -2.66 7.95
C LEU A 149 12.44 -1.69 7.86
N GLY A 150 13.67 -2.23 7.91
CA GLY A 150 14.92 -1.46 7.80
C GLY A 150 15.26 -1.03 6.37
N VAL A 151 14.66 -1.64 5.35
CA VAL A 151 14.91 -1.32 3.94
C VAL A 151 14.27 0.02 3.59
N ALA A 152 15.03 0.87 2.90
CA ALA A 152 14.54 2.16 2.42
C ALA A 152 13.43 1.94 1.38
N GLU A 153 12.35 2.71 1.43
CA GLU A 153 11.37 2.68 0.34
C GLU A 153 12.03 3.25 -0.92
N PRO A 154 11.92 2.57 -2.08
CA PRO A 154 12.26 3.18 -3.36
C PRO A 154 11.44 4.48 -3.49
N GLY A 155 12.11 5.61 -3.68
CA GLY A 155 11.44 6.91 -3.67
C GLY A 155 10.39 7.02 -4.79
N HIS A 156 9.10 6.90 -4.46
CA HIS A 156 7.90 7.35 -5.18
C HIS A 156 7.80 7.21 -6.72
N THR A 157 8.64 6.40 -7.39
CA THR A 157 8.53 6.18 -8.85
C THR A 157 8.00 4.79 -9.23
N ALA A 158 7.91 3.85 -8.28
CA ALA A 158 7.29 2.55 -8.54
C ALA A 158 5.77 2.67 -8.45
N VAL A 159 5.13 2.97 -9.57
CA VAL A 159 3.71 2.66 -9.76
C VAL A 159 3.60 1.13 -9.76
N THR A 160 3.14 0.53 -8.67
CA THR A 160 2.74 -0.87 -8.71
C THR A 160 1.42 -0.97 -9.45
N ILE A 161 1.45 -1.64 -10.59
CA ILE A 161 0.26 -2.03 -11.32
C ILE A 161 -0.22 -3.32 -10.67
N ASP A 162 -1.43 -3.34 -10.11
CA ASP A 162 -2.00 -4.60 -9.62
C ASP A 162 -2.37 -5.52 -10.79
N GLN A 163 -2.85 -6.74 -10.49
CA GLN A 163 -3.30 -7.69 -11.52
C GLN A 163 -4.46 -7.15 -12.40
N SER A 164 -5.03 -5.98 -12.08
CA SER A 164 -6.09 -5.31 -12.83
C SER A 164 -5.60 -4.19 -13.74
N GLY A 165 -4.29 -3.89 -13.77
CA GLY A 165 -3.76 -2.85 -14.65
C GLY A 165 -3.82 -1.42 -14.07
N LEU A 166 -4.13 -1.26 -12.78
CA LEU A 166 -4.32 0.06 -12.16
C LEU A 166 -3.13 0.48 -11.26
N PRO A 167 -2.73 1.77 -11.28
CA PRO A 167 -1.75 2.32 -10.35
C PRO A 167 -2.22 2.21 -8.90
N VAL A 168 -1.52 1.41 -8.09
CA VAL A 168 -1.69 1.38 -6.64
C VAL A 168 -0.58 2.21 -5.99
N ALA A 169 -0.95 3.10 -5.06
CA ALA A 169 -0.01 3.97 -4.38
C ALA A 169 0.99 3.14 -3.54
N SER A 170 2.28 3.24 -3.88
CA SER A 170 3.38 2.49 -3.25
C SER A 170 3.63 2.80 -1.77
N GLY A 171 3.02 3.87 -1.22
CA GLY A 171 3.14 4.27 0.19
C GLY A 171 2.37 3.40 1.20
N GLY A 172 1.71 2.32 0.76
CA GLY A 172 1.00 1.38 1.64
C GLY A 172 1.87 0.24 2.18
N SER A 173 2.88 -0.20 1.42
CA SER A 173 3.54 -1.49 1.67
C SER A 173 4.35 -1.53 2.97
N LYS A 174 5.15 -0.50 3.27
CA LYS A 174 5.93 -0.45 4.52
C LYS A 174 5.06 -0.21 5.74
N ARG A 175 3.98 0.57 5.58
CA ARG A 175 2.99 0.77 6.64
C ARG A 175 2.27 -0.54 6.96
N GLU A 176 1.83 -1.28 5.95
CA GLU A 176 1.15 -2.56 6.10
C GLU A 176 2.06 -3.60 6.75
N LEU A 177 3.30 -3.70 6.28
CA LEU A 177 4.34 -4.51 6.93
C LEU A 177 4.49 -4.15 8.40
N ALA A 178 4.62 -2.86 8.72
CA ALA A 178 4.81 -2.39 10.08
C ALA A 178 3.60 -2.68 10.99
N ILE A 179 2.37 -2.51 10.48
CA ILE A 179 1.15 -2.84 11.22
C ILE A 179 1.08 -4.35 11.49
N TRP A 180 1.30 -5.16 10.45
CA TRP A 180 1.29 -6.61 10.58
C TRP A 180 2.37 -7.09 11.56
N LEU A 181 3.60 -6.60 11.43
CA LEU A 181 4.73 -6.97 12.26
C LEU A 181 4.51 -6.59 13.72
N ARG A 182 3.93 -5.41 13.98
CA ARG A 182 3.52 -4.99 15.34
C ARG A 182 2.62 -6.04 15.98
N ASP A 183 1.55 -6.42 15.27
CA ASP A 183 0.51 -7.29 15.81
C ASP A 183 1.04 -8.72 16.02
N GLN A 184 1.88 -9.22 15.09
CA GLN A 184 2.50 -10.54 15.23
C GLN A 184 3.57 -10.56 16.34
N ALA A 185 4.43 -9.54 16.41
CA ALA A 185 5.47 -9.46 17.43
C ALA A 185 4.89 -9.35 18.84
N GLU A 186 3.78 -8.63 19.00
CA GLU A 186 3.07 -8.56 20.28
C GLU A 186 2.54 -9.94 20.69
N GLN A 187 1.88 -10.65 19.79
CA GLN A 187 1.36 -12.01 20.05
C GLN A 187 2.48 -13.00 20.36
N ALA A 188 3.65 -12.84 19.73
CA ALA A 188 4.83 -13.65 19.98
C ALA A 188 5.62 -13.24 21.25
N GLY A 189 5.17 -12.24 22.00
CA GLY A 189 5.88 -11.77 23.20
C GLY A 189 7.22 -11.10 22.91
N ARG A 190 7.32 -10.38 21.78
CA ARG A 190 8.49 -9.60 21.33
C ARG A 190 8.22 -8.09 21.47
N PRO A 191 8.17 -7.54 22.70
CA PRO A 191 7.69 -6.18 22.94
C PRO A 191 8.54 -5.09 22.25
N SER A 192 9.86 -5.27 22.19
CA SER A 192 10.75 -4.31 21.51
C SER A 192 10.46 -4.23 20.01
N LEU A 193 10.31 -5.37 19.33
CA LEU A 193 9.98 -5.41 17.91
C LEU A 193 8.59 -4.85 17.64
N ALA A 194 7.61 -5.19 18.50
CA ALA A 194 6.25 -4.66 18.39
C ALA A 194 6.23 -3.12 18.48
N LEU A 195 6.98 -2.56 19.44
CA LEU A 195 7.09 -1.11 19.62
C LEU A 195 7.77 -0.42 18.43
N GLU A 196 8.88 -0.97 17.93
CA GLU A 196 9.57 -0.41 16.76
C GLU A 196 8.69 -0.44 15.50
N ALA A 197 8.02 -1.57 15.25
CA ALA A 197 7.06 -1.68 14.16
C ALA A 197 5.90 -0.68 14.29
N ALA A 198 5.38 -0.48 15.51
CA ALA A 198 4.33 0.52 15.77
C ALA A 198 4.78 1.95 15.45
N LYS A 199 6.02 2.32 15.82
CA LYS A 199 6.60 3.64 15.49
C LYS A 199 6.68 3.84 13.97
N VAL A 200 7.16 2.83 13.24
CA VAL A 200 7.23 2.90 11.76
C VAL A 200 5.85 3.02 11.13
N ALA A 201 4.86 2.23 11.61
CA ALA A 201 3.48 2.31 11.14
C ALA A 201 2.87 3.71 11.39
N PHE A 202 3.22 4.34 12.50
CA PHE A 202 2.81 5.72 12.80
C PHE A 202 3.44 6.71 11.81
N HIS A 203 4.74 6.61 11.55
CA HIS A 203 5.44 7.53 10.64
C HIS A 203 4.91 7.49 9.20
N HIS A 204 4.33 6.37 8.75
CA HIS A 204 3.80 6.22 7.38
C HIS A 204 2.28 6.44 7.28
N GLY A 205 1.60 6.86 8.35
CA GLY A 205 0.14 7.04 8.32
C GLY A 205 -0.42 8.16 9.17
N GLY A 206 0.25 8.57 10.25
CA GLY A 206 -0.24 9.64 11.13
C GLY A 206 -1.67 9.42 11.65
N ILE A 207 -2.14 8.17 11.70
CA ILE A 207 -3.50 7.84 12.15
C ILE A 207 -3.52 7.61 13.67
N LEU A 208 -4.62 7.99 14.32
CA LEU A 208 -4.78 7.86 15.76
C LEU A 208 -4.62 6.42 16.27
N ALA A 209 -5.13 5.42 15.54
CA ALA A 209 -5.00 4.03 15.96
C ALA A 209 -3.53 3.57 16.04
N ASN A 210 -2.66 4.03 15.13
CA ASN A 210 -1.22 3.71 15.21
C ASN A 210 -0.55 4.47 16.35
N TYR A 211 -0.95 5.72 16.62
CA TYR A 211 -0.46 6.49 17.76
C TYR A 211 -0.78 5.82 19.11
N GLN A 212 -2.04 5.41 19.30
CA GLN A 212 -2.49 4.70 20.50
C GLN A 212 -1.84 3.32 20.64
N ALA A 213 -1.53 2.65 19.51
CA ALA A 213 -0.77 1.42 19.55
C ALA A 213 0.65 1.63 20.07
N VAL A 214 1.33 2.72 19.67
CA VAL A 214 2.64 3.07 20.24
C VAL A 214 2.52 3.38 21.74
N GLU A 215 1.53 4.19 22.15
CA GLU A 215 1.30 4.51 23.56
C GLU A 215 1.15 3.25 24.42
N ARG A 216 0.29 2.33 23.98
CA ARG A 216 0.03 1.08 24.69
C ARG A 216 1.27 0.19 24.77
N LEU A 217 2.03 0.07 23.68
CA LEU A 217 3.23 -0.78 23.62
C LEU A 217 4.43 -0.16 24.35
N ALA A 218 4.47 1.17 24.46
CA ALA A 218 5.50 1.89 25.20
C ALA A 218 5.38 1.73 26.72
N GLY A 219 4.16 1.57 27.24
CA GLY A 219 3.94 1.44 28.68
C GLY A 219 4.51 2.62 29.46
N ASP A 220 5.40 2.33 30.42
CA ASP A 220 6.01 3.35 31.29
C ASP A 220 6.93 4.33 30.52
N ASP A 221 7.47 3.93 29.37
CA ASP A 221 8.34 4.77 28.53
C ASP A 221 7.55 5.75 27.65
N TRP A 222 6.21 5.69 27.68
CA TRP A 222 5.36 6.53 26.84
C TRP A 222 5.65 8.04 26.95
N PRO A 223 5.86 8.64 28.14
CA PRO A 223 6.13 10.07 28.22
C PRO A 223 7.36 10.52 27.43
N LEU A 224 8.40 9.67 27.34
CA LEU A 224 9.61 9.95 26.56
C LEU A 224 9.34 9.82 25.06
N ILE A 225 8.72 8.71 24.64
CA ILE A 225 8.41 8.44 23.23
C ILE A 225 7.44 9.49 22.67
N LYS A 226 6.47 9.93 23.46
CA LYS A 226 5.54 10.99 23.10
C LYS A 226 6.23 12.31 22.76
N LEU A 227 7.27 12.68 23.51
CA LEU A 227 8.07 13.88 23.24
C LEU A 227 8.84 13.79 21.92
N GLU A 228 9.18 12.58 21.48
CA GLU A 228 9.81 12.35 20.18
C GLU A 228 8.78 12.37 19.04
N LEU A 229 7.60 11.77 19.23
CA LEU A 229 6.60 11.62 18.18
C LEU A 229 5.84 12.91 17.85
N LEU A 230 5.36 13.66 18.85
CA LEU A 230 4.52 14.84 18.59
C LEU A 230 5.17 15.91 17.69
N PRO A 231 6.48 16.23 17.84
CA PRO A 231 7.14 17.15 16.92
C PRO A 231 7.13 16.68 15.46
N THR A 232 7.12 15.37 15.21
CA THR A 232 7.09 14.83 13.84
C THR A 232 5.73 15.07 13.17
N LEU A 233 4.63 15.11 13.93
CA LEU A 233 3.30 15.43 13.40
C LEU A 233 3.21 16.86 12.88
N VAL A 234 3.82 17.80 13.59
CA VAL A 234 3.79 19.23 13.24
C VAL A 234 4.65 19.52 12.02
N LYS A 235 5.80 18.84 11.90
CA LYS A 235 6.72 19.00 10.76
C LYS A 235 6.33 18.15 9.54
N GLY A 236 5.61 17.06 9.75
CA GLY A 236 5.32 16.06 8.74
C GLY A 236 4.23 16.49 7.74
N GLY A 237 4.33 15.94 6.53
CA GLY A 237 3.32 16.08 5.47
C GLY A 237 2.10 15.17 5.65
N PHE A 238 1.71 14.86 6.89
CA PHE A 238 0.55 14.00 7.15
C PHE A 238 -0.74 14.59 6.57
N GLY A 239 -1.69 13.75 6.19
CA GLY A 239 -3.01 14.18 5.73
C GLY A 239 -3.88 14.73 6.86
N VAL A 240 -5.21 14.61 6.72
CA VAL A 240 -6.16 15.02 7.76
C VAL A 240 -6.21 14.10 8.96
N GLU A 241 -5.74 12.89 8.80
CA GLU A 241 -5.81 11.83 9.78
C GLU A 241 -5.13 12.23 11.11
N VAL A 242 -4.14 13.14 11.02
CA VAL A 242 -3.44 13.71 12.17
C VAL A 242 -4.35 14.56 13.08
N ILE A 243 -5.47 15.07 12.57
CA ILE A 243 -6.42 15.89 13.36
C ILE A 243 -6.92 15.07 14.56
N ASP A 244 -7.23 13.79 14.37
CA ASP A 244 -7.72 12.94 15.45
C ASP A 244 -6.66 12.77 16.55
N ILE A 245 -5.36 12.80 16.21
CA ILE A 245 -4.27 12.81 17.20
C ILE A 245 -4.18 14.16 17.92
N TYR A 246 -4.25 15.28 17.20
CA TYR A 246 -4.24 16.60 17.84
C TYR A 246 -5.40 16.79 18.82
N LEU A 247 -6.59 16.29 18.47
CA LEU A 247 -7.74 16.33 19.35
C LEU A 247 -7.56 15.42 20.56
N TYR A 248 -7.03 14.21 20.36
CA TYR A 248 -6.69 13.27 21.45
C TYR A 248 -5.71 13.89 22.45
N GLU A 249 -4.72 14.64 21.94
CA GLU A 249 -3.66 15.29 22.71
C GLU A 249 -4.03 16.67 23.27
N GLY A 250 -5.23 17.17 22.98
CA GLY A 250 -5.65 18.52 23.37
C GLY A 250 -4.88 19.64 22.66
N MET A 251 -4.18 19.35 21.57
CA MET A 251 -3.43 20.28 20.71
C MET A 251 -4.39 21.04 19.78
N LEU A 252 -5.32 21.78 20.38
CA LEU A 252 -6.42 22.44 19.68
C LEU A 252 -5.96 23.48 18.65
N ALA A 253 -4.85 24.19 18.93
CA ALA A 253 -4.32 25.20 18.03
C ALA A 253 -3.75 24.57 16.75
N GLU A 254 -3.10 23.42 16.86
CA GLU A 254 -2.54 22.64 15.75
C GLU A 254 -3.66 22.02 14.90
N ALA A 255 -4.72 21.51 15.53
CA ALA A 255 -5.92 21.04 14.83
C ALA A 255 -6.58 22.17 14.01
N ILE A 256 -6.73 23.35 14.61
CA ILE A 256 -7.25 24.55 13.91
C ILE A 256 -6.35 24.92 12.72
N LYS A 257 -5.03 25.02 12.94
CA LYS A 257 -4.07 25.33 11.88
C LYS A 257 -4.15 24.33 10.72
N LYS A 258 -4.34 23.04 11.01
CA LYS A 258 -4.45 22.00 9.97
C LYS A 258 -5.69 22.19 9.11
N ILE A 259 -6.84 22.48 9.71
CA ILE A 259 -8.08 22.82 9.00
C ILE A 259 -7.90 24.08 8.15
N ASP A 260 -7.24 25.11 8.70
CA ASP A 260 -7.03 26.39 8.01
C ASP A 260 -6.08 26.27 6.81
N ALA A 261 -4.96 25.56 6.97
CA ALA A 261 -4.00 25.30 5.90
C ALA A 261 -4.61 24.50 4.75
N GLY A 262 -5.65 23.74 5.06
CA GLY A 262 -6.26 22.82 4.16
C GLY A 262 -7.30 23.37 3.17
N GLY A 263 -7.64 24.65 3.30
CA GLY A 263 -8.42 25.38 2.31
C GLY A 263 -9.83 24.81 2.05
N CYS A 264 -10.16 24.55 0.79
CA CYS A 264 -11.51 24.25 0.31
C CYS A 264 -12.01 22.82 0.64
N PHE A 265 -11.13 21.92 1.09
CA PHE A 265 -11.37 20.47 1.10
C PHE A 265 -11.86 19.92 2.45
N TYR A 266 -11.94 20.76 3.49
CA TYR A 266 -12.20 20.30 4.87
C TYR A 266 -13.54 20.68 5.46
N TYR A 267 -14.54 21.07 4.67
CA TYR A 267 -15.87 21.46 5.18
C TYR A 267 -16.78 20.29 5.59
N GLY A 268 -16.21 19.11 5.76
CA GLY A 268 -16.94 17.89 6.11
C GLY A 268 -16.92 17.57 7.60
N HIS A 269 -16.74 16.28 7.87
CA HIS A 269 -16.74 15.71 9.21
C HIS A 269 -15.63 16.27 10.12
N ASP A 270 -14.44 16.51 9.59
CA ASP A 270 -13.28 16.93 10.39
C ASP A 270 -13.41 18.37 10.91
N LEU A 271 -13.97 19.29 10.11
CA LEU A 271 -14.29 20.64 10.60
C LEU A 271 -15.31 20.58 11.75
N ALA A 272 -16.35 19.75 11.62
CA ALA A 272 -17.36 19.63 12.67
C ALA A 272 -16.77 19.07 13.97
N LYS A 273 -15.88 18.07 13.88
CA LYS A 273 -15.12 17.54 15.02
C LYS A 273 -14.28 18.61 15.70
N VAL A 274 -13.47 19.35 14.95
CA VAL A 274 -12.59 20.38 15.51
C VAL A 274 -13.41 21.49 16.15
N ILE A 275 -14.49 21.97 15.51
CA ILE A 275 -15.37 22.99 16.12
C ILE A 275 -16.01 22.52 17.41
N ALA A 276 -16.44 21.25 17.48
CA ALA A 276 -17.00 20.69 18.71
C ALA A 276 -15.95 20.69 19.83
N ALA A 277 -14.73 20.25 19.54
CA ALA A 277 -13.63 20.22 20.50
C ALA A 277 -13.14 21.62 20.91
N THR A 278 -13.25 22.62 20.04
CA THR A 278 -12.77 23.99 20.29
C THR A 278 -13.86 24.93 20.80
N ARG A 279 -15.10 24.47 21.01
CA ARG A 279 -16.25 25.33 21.32
C ARG A 279 -16.04 26.22 22.54
N GLU A 280 -15.37 25.73 23.58
CA GLU A 280 -15.18 26.47 24.82
C GLU A 280 -14.03 27.49 24.71
N LYS A 281 -12.93 27.10 24.05
CA LYS A 281 -11.68 27.88 24.01
C LYS A 281 -11.54 28.78 22.79
N TYR A 282 -12.18 28.42 21.66
CA TYR A 282 -12.13 29.15 20.39
C TYR A 282 -13.51 29.23 19.71
N PRO A 283 -14.56 29.74 20.40
CA PRO A 283 -15.92 29.81 19.84
C PRO A 283 -16.00 30.66 18.57
N ASP A 284 -15.30 31.80 18.53
CA ASP A 284 -15.34 32.76 17.41
C ASP A 284 -14.79 32.15 16.11
N TRP A 285 -13.74 31.32 16.21
CA TRP A 285 -13.18 30.63 15.05
C TRP A 285 -14.22 29.69 14.42
N GLY A 286 -14.91 28.88 15.22
CA GLY A 286 -15.94 27.96 14.72
C GLY A 286 -17.13 28.68 14.09
N ILE A 287 -17.58 29.78 14.72
CA ILE A 287 -18.64 30.65 14.17
C ILE A 287 -18.21 31.21 12.82
N HIS A 288 -16.98 31.71 12.71
CA HIS A 288 -16.45 32.26 11.48
C HIS A 288 -16.41 31.21 10.35
N LYS A 289 -15.99 29.98 10.64
CA LYS A 289 -15.95 28.89 9.65
C LYS A 289 -17.33 28.50 9.14
N TYR A 290 -18.31 28.34 10.04
CA TYR A 290 -19.67 28.03 9.60
C TYR A 290 -20.32 29.18 8.82
N ARG A 291 -20.02 30.43 9.18
CA ARG A 291 -20.44 31.60 8.41
C ARG A 291 -19.87 31.59 6.99
N GLN A 292 -18.56 31.39 6.84
CA GLN A 292 -17.91 31.29 5.53
C GLN A 292 -18.52 30.17 4.68
N LEU A 293 -18.84 29.02 5.29
CA LEU A 293 -19.48 27.89 4.60
C LEU A 293 -20.89 28.25 4.12
N ALA A 294 -21.69 28.89 4.99
CA ALA A 294 -23.03 29.35 4.64
C ALA A 294 -23.00 30.38 3.51
N GLU A 295 -22.12 31.38 3.58
CA GLU A 295 -21.93 32.40 2.55
C GLU A 295 -21.55 31.76 1.20
N ARG A 296 -20.64 30.77 1.20
CA ARG A 296 -20.27 30.04 -0.02
C ARG A 296 -21.43 29.27 -0.65
N ILE A 297 -22.28 28.64 0.16
CA ILE A 297 -23.47 27.94 -0.32
C ILE A 297 -24.48 28.94 -0.88
N MET A 298 -24.69 30.07 -0.21
CA MET A 298 -25.60 31.12 -0.65
C MET A 298 -25.13 31.78 -1.96
N ASP A 299 -23.84 32.07 -2.10
CA ASP A 299 -23.26 32.62 -3.32
C ASP A 299 -23.15 31.59 -4.45
N GLY A 300 -22.98 30.30 -4.12
CA GLY A 300 -23.11 29.19 -5.07
C GLY A 300 -24.56 29.02 -5.56
N GLY A 301 -25.53 29.19 -4.66
CA GLY A 301 -26.97 29.17 -4.92
C GLY A 301 -27.48 30.37 -5.74
N LYS A 302 -26.76 31.49 -5.78
CA LYS A 302 -27.01 32.56 -6.77
C LYS A 302 -26.83 32.09 -8.22
N ARG A 303 -26.21 30.92 -8.45
CA ARG A 303 -26.16 30.25 -9.77
C ARG A 303 -27.21 29.14 -9.97
N ARG A 304 -27.95 28.73 -8.93
CA ARG A 304 -29.14 27.84 -9.02
C ARG A 304 -29.95 27.92 -7.73
N ILE A 305 -31.18 28.42 -7.85
CA ILE A 305 -32.21 28.62 -6.80
C ILE A 305 -32.32 27.36 -5.90
N MET A 306 -32.23 27.52 -4.58
CA MET A 306 -32.29 26.42 -3.60
C MET A 306 -33.55 26.51 -2.75
N THR A 307 -34.45 25.53 -2.86
CA THR A 307 -35.76 25.41 -2.17
C THR A 307 -35.78 24.37 -1.04
N ARG A 308 -34.65 24.12 -0.34
CA ARG A 308 -34.63 23.20 0.82
C ARG A 308 -33.86 23.76 2.01
N PRO A 309 -34.30 23.51 3.27
CA PRO A 309 -33.59 23.95 4.46
C PRO A 309 -32.22 23.29 4.56
N CYS A 310 -31.17 24.11 4.67
CA CYS A 310 -29.78 23.68 4.74
C CYS A 310 -29.46 23.12 6.14
N PRO A 311 -28.97 21.87 6.27
CA PRO A 311 -28.58 21.27 7.55
C PRO A 311 -27.49 22.06 8.31
N ILE A 312 -26.69 22.85 7.60
CA ILE A 312 -25.61 23.68 8.15
C ILE A 312 -26.19 24.91 8.86
N CYS A 313 -27.26 25.52 8.33
CA CYS A 313 -27.95 26.62 9.00
C CYS A 313 -28.62 26.18 10.31
N ALA A 314 -29.15 24.95 10.37
CA ALA A 314 -29.70 24.38 11.60
C ALA A 314 -28.63 24.15 12.69
N ARG A 315 -27.39 23.80 12.30
CA ARG A 315 -26.24 23.64 13.23
C ARG A 315 -25.70 24.96 13.78
N LEU A 316 -25.80 26.05 13.02
CA LEU A 316 -25.49 27.41 13.49
C LEU A 316 -26.43 27.85 14.63
N VAL A 317 -27.73 27.52 14.54
CA VAL A 317 -28.74 27.85 15.56
C VAL A 317 -28.50 27.09 16.87
N THR A 318 -27.98 25.86 16.82
CA THR A 318 -27.62 25.08 18.02
C THR A 318 -26.33 25.58 18.71
N PHE A 319 -25.49 26.32 17.99
CA PHE A 319 -24.28 26.92 18.55
C PHE A 319 -24.56 28.25 19.28
N MET A 320 -25.64 28.95 18.93
CA MET A 320 -26.06 30.23 19.52
C MET A 320 -27.46 30.15 20.17
N PRO A 321 -27.59 29.81 21.46
CA PRO A 321 -28.90 29.84 22.13
C PRO A 321 -29.43 31.27 22.39
N ASN A 322 -28.68 32.33 22.07
CA ASN A 322 -29.04 33.69 22.49
C ASN A 322 -28.69 34.81 21.48
N THR A 323 -29.12 34.68 20.23
CA THR A 323 -29.20 35.83 19.30
C THR A 323 -30.58 35.91 18.66
N THR A 324 -31.50 36.58 19.33
CA THR A 324 -32.87 36.93 18.91
C THR A 324 -32.95 37.91 17.72
N GLY A 325 -31.95 37.92 16.82
CA GLY A 325 -31.83 38.91 15.75
C GLY A 325 -32.03 38.41 14.31
N TRP A 326 -32.08 37.09 14.06
CA TRP A 326 -31.95 36.54 12.70
C TRP A 326 -33.24 35.97 12.08
N THR A 327 -34.39 36.07 12.73
CA THR A 327 -35.66 35.50 12.23
C THR A 327 -36.55 36.47 11.45
N ASN A 328 -36.20 37.74 11.32
CA ASN A 328 -37.01 38.71 10.57
C ASN A 328 -36.61 38.73 9.09
N GLY A 329 -37.00 37.71 8.33
CA GLY A 329 -36.72 37.72 6.88
C GLY A 329 -37.08 36.48 6.07
N LEU A 330 -37.92 35.56 6.54
CA LEU A 330 -38.42 34.46 5.71
C LEU A 330 -39.93 34.66 5.47
N PRO A 331 -40.39 34.76 4.21
CA PRO A 331 -41.81 34.68 3.92
C PRO A 331 -42.28 33.24 4.17
N ILE A 332 -43.50 33.13 4.72
CA ILE A 332 -44.19 31.87 5.08
C ILE A 332 -44.37 31.00 3.84
#